data_AF-A0A3S3RDD8-F1
#
_entry.id   AF-A0A3S3RDD8-F1
#
_cell.length_a   1.000
_cell.length_b   1.000
_cell.length_c   1.000
_cell.angle_alpha   90.00
_cell.angle_beta   90.00
_cell.angle_gamma   90.00
#
_symmetry.space_group_name_H-M   'P 1'
#
loop_
_entity.id
_entity.type
_entity.pdbx_description
1 polymer ?
#
loop_
_entity_poly.entity_id
_entity_poly.type
_entity_poly.pdbx_seq_one_letter_code
_entity_poly.pdbx_strand_id
1 'polypeptide(L)'
;MEFGAVNITGFKILQTNSAEFRQFANFWRKADNKRQLGGDDHISADAALMYDGTKVILDAFNRMLNKDPNLFRNNFRRGEVYNNDSRGIDCRGAFRWEHGEKIIAGLKAV
;
A
#
# COMPACT_ATOMS: atom_id res chain seq x y z
N MET A 1 -7.39 15.65 -33.73
CA MET A 1 -6.14 16.42 -33.50
C MET A 1 -5.02 15.66 -34.17
N GLU A 2 -4.61 16.10 -35.36
CA GLU A 2 -3.44 15.57 -36.04
C GLU A 2 -2.22 16.35 -35.55
N PHE A 3 -1.46 15.75 -34.63
CA PHE A 3 -0.17 16.28 -34.23
C PHE A 3 0.83 15.92 -35.34
N GLY A 4 1.15 16.91 -36.17
CA GLY A 4 2.14 16.77 -37.23
C GLY A 4 3.50 16.34 -36.69
N ALA A 5 4.07 15.30 -37.30
CA ALA A 5 5.50 14.93 -37.37
C ALA A 5 6.41 15.33 -36.18
N VAL A 6 6.01 15.07 -34.93
CA VAL A 6 6.90 15.20 -33.76
C VAL A 6 7.01 13.84 -33.07
N ASN A 7 8.25 13.37 -32.90
CA ASN A 7 8.53 12.17 -32.11
C ASN A 7 8.38 12.48 -30.62
N ILE A 8 7.34 11.90 -30.00
CA ILE A 8 7.12 11.98 -28.56
C ILE A 8 7.56 10.65 -27.93
N THR A 9 8.41 10.73 -26.91
CA THR A 9 8.88 9.57 -26.12
C THR A 9 8.52 9.77 -24.65
N GLY A 10 8.50 8.68 -23.88
CA GLY A 10 8.18 8.73 -22.46
C GLY A 10 8.46 7.40 -21.75
N PHE A 11 8.24 7.40 -20.44
CA PHE A 11 8.41 6.22 -19.60
C PHE A 11 7.06 5.70 -19.11
N LYS A 12 6.95 4.37 -19.00
CA LYS A 12 5.77 3.71 -18.44
C LYS A 12 6.22 2.65 -17.46
N ILE A 13 5.84 2.84 -16.19
CA ILE A 13 6.13 1.87 -15.14
C ILE A 13 5.16 0.69 -15.17
N LEU A 14 3.93 0.90 -15.65
CA LEU A 14 2.88 -0.13 -15.69
C LEU A 14 3.04 -1.04 -16.90
N GLN A 15 3.34 -2.31 -16.64
CA GLN A 15 3.46 -3.34 -17.66
C GLN A 15 2.08 -3.90 -18.05
N THR A 16 1.38 -3.19 -18.94
CA THR A 16 0.00 -3.53 -19.33
C THR A 16 -0.17 -4.89 -20.00
N ASN A 17 0.93 -5.47 -20.49
CA ASN A 17 0.93 -6.79 -21.14
C ASN A 17 1.11 -7.95 -20.15
N SER A 18 1.43 -7.69 -18.88
CA SER A 18 1.57 -8.74 -17.85
C SER A 18 0.22 -9.39 -17.52
N ALA A 19 0.23 -10.65 -17.12
CA ALA A 19 -1.00 -11.37 -16.76
C ALA A 19 -1.62 -10.77 -15.49
N GLU A 20 -0.76 -10.40 -14.54
CA GLU A 20 -1.07 -9.78 -13.26
C GLU A 20 -1.81 -8.45 -13.49
N PHE A 21 -1.28 -7.59 -14.36
CA PHE A 21 -1.94 -6.32 -14.69
C PHE A 21 -3.29 -6.54 -15.36
N ARG A 22 -3.40 -7.47 -16.31
CA ARG A 22 -4.68 -7.76 -16.99
C ARG A 22 -5.74 -8.24 -16.00
N GLN A 23 -5.37 -9.07 -15.04
CA GLN A 23 -6.27 -9.53 -13.99
C GLN A 23 -6.74 -8.35 -13.12
N PHE A 24 -5.80 -7.50 -12.69
CA PHE A 24 -6.10 -6.30 -11.92
C PHE A 24 -7.01 -5.34 -12.69
N ALA A 25 -6.68 -5.01 -13.95
CA ALA A 25 -7.45 -4.08 -14.78
C ALA A 25 -8.89 -4.56 -15.00
N ASN A 26 -9.09 -5.88 -15.15
CA ASN A 26 -10.43 -6.47 -15.24
C ASN A 26 -11.25 -6.28 -13.95
N PHE A 27 -10.62 -6.39 -12.79
CA PHE A 27 -11.27 -6.11 -11.50
C PHE A 27 -11.56 -4.61 -11.36
N TRP A 28 -10.57 -3.76 -11.65
CA TRP A 28 -10.66 -2.30 -11.58
C TRP A 28 -11.85 -1.78 -12.39
N ARG A 29 -11.96 -2.19 -13.66
CA ARG A 29 -13.06 -1.82 -14.55
C ARG A 29 -14.43 -2.21 -14.00
N LYS A 30 -14.56 -3.40 -13.40
CA LYS A 30 -15.83 -3.86 -12.79
C LYS A 30 -16.18 -3.06 -11.53
N ALA A 31 -15.18 -2.70 -10.73
CA ALA A 31 -15.38 -1.93 -9.52
C ALA A 31 -15.76 -0.47 -9.83
N ASP A 32 -15.12 0.12 -10.84
CA ASP A 32 -15.31 1.52 -11.19
C ASP A 32 -16.68 1.80 -11.83
N ASN A 33 -17.16 0.87 -12.67
CA ASN A 33 -18.53 0.90 -13.20
C ASN A 33 -19.61 0.96 -12.10
N LYS A 34 -19.34 0.40 -10.91
CA LYS A 34 -20.25 0.48 -9.76
C LYS A 34 -20.16 1.80 -8.99
N ARG A 35 -19.03 2.50 -9.07
CA ARG A 35 -18.76 3.75 -8.34
C ARG A 35 -19.11 4.99 -9.16
N GLN A 36 -19.43 4.85 -10.45
CA GLN A 36 -19.78 5.96 -11.35
C GLN A 36 -18.70 7.06 -11.41
N LEU A 37 -17.43 6.72 -11.15
CA LEU A 37 -16.32 7.68 -11.10
C LEU A 37 -15.73 8.03 -12.46
N GLY A 38 -16.47 7.79 -13.56
CA GLY A 38 -16.01 8.13 -14.91
C GLY A 38 -14.89 7.19 -15.37
N GLY A 39 -15.27 5.94 -15.63
CA GLY A 39 -14.35 4.86 -15.95
C GLY A 39 -13.61 5.05 -17.27
N ASP A 40 -12.35 5.41 -17.16
CA ASP A 40 -11.37 5.22 -18.21
C ASP A 40 -10.86 3.77 -18.17
N ASP A 41 -10.48 3.21 -19.32
CA ASP A 41 -9.84 1.88 -19.43
C ASP A 41 -8.39 1.88 -18.87
N HIS A 42 -8.04 2.94 -18.18
CA HIS A 42 -6.71 3.29 -17.75
C HIS A 42 -6.70 3.62 -16.26
N ILE A 43 -5.65 3.17 -15.59
CA ILE A 43 -5.36 3.53 -14.21
C ILE A 43 -4.10 4.39 -14.20
N SER A 44 -4.10 5.45 -13.39
CA SER A 44 -2.90 6.25 -13.19
C SER A 44 -1.79 5.44 -12.52
N ALA A 45 -0.53 5.82 -12.77
CA ALA A 45 0.62 5.25 -12.09
C ALA A 45 0.48 5.34 -10.56
N ASP A 46 0.01 6.49 -10.06
CA ASP A 46 -0.17 6.73 -8.62
C ASP A 46 -1.21 5.79 -8.00
N ALA A 47 -2.36 5.60 -8.68
CA ALA A 47 -3.40 4.71 -8.18
C ALA A 47 -2.96 3.23 -8.19
N ALA A 48 -2.22 2.82 -9.22
CA ALA A 48 -1.61 1.49 -9.27
C ALA A 48 -0.59 1.29 -8.14
N LEU A 49 0.27 2.28 -7.88
CA LEU A 49 1.23 2.24 -6.78
C LEU A 49 0.55 2.23 -5.41
N MET A 50 -0.60 2.88 -5.24
CA MET A 50 -1.38 2.77 -3.99
C MET A 50 -1.92 1.35 -3.77
N TYR A 51 -2.37 0.68 -4.83
CA TYR A 51 -2.79 -0.72 -4.75
C TYR A 51 -1.61 -1.63 -4.34
N ASP A 52 -0.48 -1.53 -5.04
CA ASP A 52 0.72 -2.33 -4.75
C ASP A 52 1.30 -2.01 -3.36
N GLY A 53 1.34 -0.74 -2.97
CA GLY A 53 1.82 -0.29 -1.66
C GLY A 53 0.96 -0.84 -0.52
N THR A 54 -0.37 -0.85 -0.68
CA THR A 54 -1.28 -1.45 0.30
C THR A 54 -1.05 -2.96 0.42
N LYS A 55 -0.79 -3.64 -0.70
CA LYS A 55 -0.47 -5.07 -0.71
C LYS A 55 0.83 -5.36 0.04
N VAL A 56 1.88 -4.56 -0.16
CA VAL A 56 3.15 -4.68 0.58
C VAL A 56 2.93 -4.51 2.08
N ILE A 57 2.14 -3.51 2.51
CA ILE A 57 1.82 -3.31 3.92
C ILE A 57 1.10 -4.53 4.49
N LEU A 58 0.08 -5.02 3.80
CA LEU A 58 -0.70 -6.19 4.23
C LEU A 58 0.16 -7.45 4.34
N ASP A 59 0.97 -7.73 3.33
CA ASP A 59 1.83 -8.91 3.30
C ASP A 59 2.91 -8.85 4.40
N ALA A 60 3.49 -7.68 4.65
CA ALA A 60 4.45 -7.49 5.74
C ALA A 60 3.83 -7.81 7.10
N PHE A 61 2.68 -7.22 7.41
CA PHE A 61 2.01 -7.45 8.70
C PHE A 61 1.51 -8.89 8.85
N ASN A 62 1.01 -9.50 7.78
CA ASN A 62 0.63 -10.92 7.79
C ASN A 62 1.84 -11.82 8.11
N ARG A 63 2.99 -11.60 7.46
CA ARG A 63 4.22 -12.37 7.75
C ARG A 63 4.69 -12.15 9.19
N MET A 64 4.65 -10.92 9.68
CA MET A 64 5.04 -10.58 11.06
C MET A 64 4.14 -11.25 12.09
N LEU A 65 2.82 -11.18 11.92
CA LEU A 65 1.85 -11.76 12.85
C LEU A 65 1.78 -13.29 12.76
N ASN A 66 2.02 -13.88 11.59
CA ASN A 66 2.16 -15.34 11.47
C ASN A 66 3.40 -15.86 12.20
N LYS A 67 4.48 -15.06 12.25
CA LYS A 67 5.71 -15.41 12.97
C LYS A 67 5.58 -15.20 14.48
N ASP A 68 4.96 -14.10 14.89
CA ASP A 68 4.69 -13.78 16.30
C ASP A 68 3.29 -13.14 16.46
N PRO A 69 2.27 -13.95 16.79
CA PRO A 69 0.91 -13.44 16.97
C PRO A 69 0.75 -12.49 18.15
N ASN A 70 1.68 -12.50 19.12
CA ASN A 70 1.62 -11.65 20.30
C ASN A 70 2.41 -10.34 20.13
N LEU A 71 3.02 -10.09 18.97
CA LEU A 71 3.93 -8.96 18.72
C LEU A 71 3.35 -7.61 19.18
N PHE A 72 2.08 -7.35 18.92
CA PHE A 72 1.40 -6.10 19.29
C PHE A 72 0.40 -6.24 20.46
N ARG A 73 0.38 -7.39 21.14
CA ARG A 73 -0.62 -7.69 22.18
C ARG A 73 -0.61 -6.67 23.32
N ASN A 74 0.59 -6.23 23.72
CA ASN A 74 0.74 -5.26 24.81
C ASN A 74 0.49 -3.81 24.36
N ASN A 75 0.63 -3.54 23.06
CA ASN A 75 0.36 -2.23 22.49
C ASN A 75 -1.15 -1.97 22.40
N PHE A 76 -1.96 -2.97 22.07
CA PHE A 76 -3.41 -2.82 21.91
C PHE A 76 -4.15 -3.45 23.09
N ARG A 77 -4.33 -2.70 24.18
CA ARG A 77 -5.02 -3.18 25.38
C ARG A 77 -6.14 -2.22 25.78
N ARG A 78 -7.31 -2.78 26.13
CA ARG A 78 -8.49 -2.03 26.61
C ARG A 78 -8.99 -0.94 25.63
N GLY A 79 -8.86 -1.17 24.33
CA GLY A 79 -9.27 -0.19 23.31
C GLY A 79 -8.33 1.01 23.17
N GLU A 80 -7.16 0.95 23.80
CA GLU A 80 -6.16 2.00 23.78
C GLU A 80 -4.85 1.48 23.18
N VAL A 81 -4.09 2.41 22.59
CA VAL A 81 -2.74 2.15 22.08
C VAL A 81 -1.74 2.52 23.17
N TYR A 82 -0.73 1.68 23.36
CA TYR A 82 0.39 1.91 24.27
C TYR A 82 1.72 1.76 23.51
N ASN A 83 2.70 2.58 23.88
CA ASN A 83 4.06 2.56 23.36
C ASN A 83 5.03 2.79 24.52
N ASN A 84 5.96 1.87 24.80
CA ASN A 84 6.86 1.94 25.95
C ASN A 84 6.12 2.30 27.27
N ASP A 85 5.06 1.55 27.58
CA ASP A 85 4.15 1.73 28.72
C ASP A 85 3.39 3.07 28.80
N SER A 86 3.63 3.99 27.89
CA SER A 86 2.91 5.25 27.78
C SER A 86 1.67 5.08 26.92
N ARG A 87 0.58 5.75 27.29
CA ARG A 87 -0.65 5.75 26.50
C ARG A 87 -0.47 6.61 25.26
N GLY A 88 -0.78 6.07 24.10
CA GLY A 88 -0.69 6.71 22.79
C GLY A 88 0.73 6.72 22.22
N ILE A 89 0.89 7.50 21.15
CA ILE A 89 2.18 7.79 20.52
C ILE A 89 2.37 9.31 20.67
N ASP A 90 3.38 9.71 21.42
CA ASP A 90 3.68 11.13 21.61
C ASP A 90 4.42 11.67 20.38
N CYS A 91 3.73 12.52 19.59
CA CYS A 91 4.30 13.15 18.40
C CYS A 91 5.27 14.31 18.70
N ARG A 92 5.32 14.80 19.95
CA ARG A 92 6.22 15.89 20.37
C ARG A 92 7.45 15.36 21.10
N GLY A 93 7.31 14.21 21.75
CA GLY A 93 8.39 13.56 22.48
C GLY A 93 9.42 12.87 21.58
N ALA A 94 10.56 12.50 22.17
CA ALA A 94 11.60 11.73 21.50
C ALA A 94 11.28 10.22 21.42
N PHE A 95 10.16 9.78 22.01
CA PHE A 95 9.79 8.37 22.07
C PHE A 95 9.22 7.90 20.74
N ARG A 96 10.04 7.18 19.98
CA ARG A 96 9.65 6.54 18.73
C ARG A 96 8.74 5.34 19.02
N TRP A 97 8.02 4.89 18.00
CA TRP A 97 7.30 3.63 18.06
C TRP A 97 8.26 2.46 18.31
N GLU A 98 8.03 1.68 19.37
CA GLU A 98 8.95 0.64 19.85
C GLU A 98 9.21 -0.46 18.82
N HIS A 99 8.24 -0.73 17.93
CA HIS A 99 8.38 -1.72 16.86
C HIS A 99 8.82 -1.12 15.51
N GLY A 100 9.20 0.15 15.45
CA GLY A 100 9.51 0.84 14.19
C GLY A 100 10.55 0.10 13.34
N GLU A 101 11.67 -0.31 13.95
CA GLU A 101 12.73 -1.06 13.28
C GLU A 101 12.27 -2.44 12.77
N LYS A 102 11.39 -3.11 13.53
CA LYS A 102 10.82 -4.40 13.10
C LYS A 102 9.87 -4.22 11.93
N ILE A 103 9.03 -3.18 11.95
CA ILE A 103 8.07 -2.90 10.88
C ILE A 103 8.81 -2.54 9.60
N ILE A 104 9.83 -1.67 9.65
CA ILE A 104 10.58 -1.29 8.44
C ILE A 104 11.37 -2.49 7.87
N ALA A 105 11.91 -3.35 8.74
CA ALA A 105 12.55 -4.59 8.30
C ALA A 105 11.55 -5.55 7.65
N GLY A 106 10.34 -5.67 8.21
CA GLY A 106 9.26 -6.47 7.64
C GLY A 106 8.81 -5.97 6.27
N LEU A 107 8.62 -4.65 6.13
CA LEU A 107 8.23 -4.03 4.85
C LEU A 107 9.29 -4.22 3.76
N LYS A 108 10.59 -4.13 4.11
CA LYS A 108 11.70 -4.35 3.18
C LYS A 108 11.91 -5.82 2.79
N ALA A 109 11.32 -6.74 3.53
CA ALA A 109 11.48 -8.18 3.35
C ALA A 109 10.30 -8.86 2.65
N VAL A 110 9.29 -8.09 2.20
CA VAL A 110 8.17 -8.60 1.39
C VAL A 110 8.68 -9.10 0.05
#